data_AF-A0AAU9X014-F1
#
_entry.id   AF-A0AAU9X014-F1
#
_cell.length_a   1.000
_cell.length_b   1.000
_cell.length_c   1.000
_cell.angle_alpha   90.00
_cell.angle_beta   90.00
_cell.angle_gamma   90.00
#
_symmetry.space_group_name_H-M   'P 1'
#
loop_
_entity.id
_entity.type
_entity.pdbx_description
1 polymer ?
#
loop_
_entity_poly.entity_id
_entity_poly.type
_entity_poly.pdbx_seq_one_letter_code
_entity_poly.pdbx_strand_id
1 'polypeptide(L)'
;MVFNDCFENNQVAQIEVYIKECSECPKGYERPPSKDQCCPQCVKTEDDENICKLRHRAPSILKFPDGCESESEVSLTECRGNCESSTIAKTLPEGYGSKNCKCCKPSNNTIVTINLICKNGNEITRKTADLDIITECGCGRQACVSTPSHANEEFVNQNGEIMEMKKKRRRRALSRLFALPP
;
A
#
# COMPACT_ATOMS: atom_id res chain seq x y z
N MET A 1 29.82 -13.63 -29.04
CA MET A 1 29.18 -14.10 -30.28
C MET A 1 27.82 -14.62 -29.87
N VAL A 2 26.78 -14.05 -30.49
CA VAL A 2 25.32 -14.21 -30.27
C VAL A 2 24.85 -13.91 -28.84
N PHE A 3 23.88 -13.02 -28.67
CA PHE A 3 22.74 -13.35 -27.82
C PHE A 3 21.53 -12.62 -28.35
N ASN A 4 20.57 -13.40 -28.81
CA ASN A 4 19.78 -12.97 -29.92
C ASN A 4 18.30 -13.22 -29.70
N ASP A 5 17.67 -12.14 -29.22
CA ASP A 5 16.30 -12.03 -28.78
C ASP A 5 15.27 -11.94 -29.92
N CYS A 6 15.50 -12.69 -31.00
CA CYS A 6 14.60 -13.07 -32.10
C CYS A 6 15.22 -13.11 -33.49
N PHE A 7 16.55 -13.02 -33.55
CA PHE A 7 17.45 -12.91 -34.71
C PHE A 7 17.91 -11.47 -35.07
N GLU A 8 19.06 -11.05 -34.52
CA GLU A 8 19.89 -9.86 -34.63
C GLU A 8 20.65 -9.78 -35.95
N ASN A 9 20.51 -8.61 -36.57
CA ASN A 9 21.58 -7.75 -37.07
C ASN A 9 22.59 -8.40 -38.03
N ASN A 10 22.22 -8.38 -39.31
CA ASN A 10 23.07 -8.66 -40.47
C ASN A 10 23.67 -10.07 -40.50
N GLN A 11 23.00 -10.92 -41.28
CA GLN A 11 23.55 -12.10 -41.95
C GLN A 11 25.08 -12.06 -42.12
N VAL A 12 25.85 -12.67 -41.21
CA VAL A 12 27.06 -13.39 -41.58
C VAL A 12 27.29 -14.58 -40.63
N ALA A 13 27.48 -15.74 -41.28
CA ALA A 13 28.13 -16.96 -40.83
C ALA A 13 27.36 -17.94 -39.91
N GLN A 14 26.67 -18.89 -40.59
CA GLN A 14 26.90 -20.34 -40.52
C GLN A 14 27.26 -20.94 -39.14
N ILE A 15 26.25 -21.40 -38.40
CA ILE A 15 26.04 -22.76 -37.87
C ILE A 15 24.57 -22.78 -37.41
N GLU A 16 23.77 -23.72 -37.91
CA GLU A 16 22.35 -23.87 -37.54
C GLU A 16 22.22 -24.30 -36.07
N VAL A 17 22.09 -23.33 -35.16
CA VAL A 17 21.59 -23.58 -33.81
C VAL A 17 20.41 -22.66 -33.57
N TYR A 18 19.20 -23.23 -33.59
CA TYR A 18 17.91 -22.55 -33.37
C TYR A 18 17.71 -22.17 -31.89
N ILE A 19 18.69 -21.52 -31.27
CA ILE A 19 18.53 -21.07 -29.88
C ILE A 19 17.85 -19.70 -29.90
N LYS A 20 16.53 -19.68 -29.63
CA LYS A 20 15.81 -18.45 -29.29
C LYS A 20 16.27 -18.03 -27.90
N GLU A 21 17.17 -17.08 -27.84
CA GLU A 21 17.68 -16.54 -26.60
C GLU A 21 17.06 -15.20 -26.37
N CYS A 22 16.21 -15.02 -25.35
CA CYS A 22 15.71 -13.69 -24.99
C CYS A 22 16.51 -13.15 -23.79
N SER A 23 16.76 -11.85 -23.76
CA SER A 23 17.37 -11.12 -22.65
C SER A 23 16.59 -11.34 -21.38
N GLU A 24 17.31 -11.40 -20.27
CA GLU A 24 16.69 -11.52 -18.95
C GLU A 24 15.82 -10.30 -18.66
N CYS A 25 14.64 -10.55 -18.12
CA CYS A 25 13.77 -9.47 -17.68
C CYS A 25 14.37 -8.79 -16.42
N PRO A 26 14.14 -7.47 -16.24
CA PRO A 26 14.49 -6.80 -14.99
C PRO A 26 13.83 -7.46 -13.78
N LYS A 27 14.43 -7.33 -12.58
CA LYS A 27 13.83 -7.85 -11.35
C LYS A 27 12.38 -7.37 -11.18
N GLY A 28 11.46 -8.29 -10.90
CA GLY A 28 10.02 -8.00 -10.78
C GLY A 28 9.27 -7.98 -12.11
N TYR A 29 9.88 -8.48 -13.18
CA TYR A 29 9.24 -8.63 -14.49
C TYR A 29 9.50 -10.03 -15.05
N GLU A 30 8.48 -10.59 -15.71
CA GLU A 30 8.54 -11.87 -16.41
C GLU A 30 8.06 -11.72 -17.84
N ARG A 31 8.57 -12.58 -18.71
CA ARG A 31 8.18 -12.59 -20.11
C ARG A 31 6.98 -13.54 -20.29
N PRO A 32 5.80 -13.05 -20.69
CA PRO A 32 4.64 -13.90 -20.88
C PRO A 32 4.86 -14.84 -22.07
N PRO A 33 4.28 -16.06 -22.06
CA PRO A 33 4.36 -16.95 -23.21
C PRO A 33 3.58 -16.36 -24.40
N SER A 34 4.22 -16.21 -25.56
CA SER A 34 3.59 -15.76 -26.81
C SER A 34 3.91 -16.73 -27.96
N LYS A 35 2.92 -16.97 -28.83
CA LYS A 35 3.09 -17.75 -30.06
C LYS A 35 3.51 -16.90 -31.26
N ASP A 36 3.17 -15.61 -31.22
CA ASP A 36 3.32 -14.68 -32.36
C ASP A 36 4.54 -13.77 -32.23
N GLN A 37 5.05 -13.58 -31.01
CA GLN A 37 6.27 -12.84 -30.73
C GLN A 37 7.30 -13.78 -30.14
N CYS A 38 8.52 -13.75 -30.66
CA CYS A 38 9.55 -14.64 -30.17
C CYS A 38 10.12 -14.17 -28.80
N CYS A 39 10.16 -12.87 -28.53
CA CYS A 39 10.54 -12.27 -27.24
C CYS A 39 9.56 -11.16 -26.89
N PRO A 40 8.34 -11.49 -26.39
CA PRO A 40 7.39 -10.49 -25.95
C PRO A 40 7.96 -9.61 -24.84
N GLN A 41 7.36 -8.43 -24.68
CA GLN A 41 7.78 -7.49 -23.64
C GLN A 41 7.63 -8.12 -22.26
N CYS A 42 8.61 -7.88 -21.40
CA CYS A 42 8.53 -8.26 -19.99
C CYS A 42 7.36 -7.51 -19.34
N VAL A 43 6.42 -8.25 -18.77
CA VAL A 43 5.33 -7.72 -17.95
C VAL A 43 5.72 -7.80 -16.48
N LYS A 44 5.21 -6.91 -15.64
CA LYS A 44 5.47 -6.99 -14.20
C LYS A 44 4.98 -8.34 -13.67
N THR A 45 5.80 -9.04 -12.90
CA THR A 45 5.34 -10.15 -12.09
C THR A 45 4.37 -9.60 -11.04
N GLU A 46 3.29 -10.33 -10.74
CA GLU A 46 2.33 -9.95 -9.71
C GLU A 46 2.95 -9.91 -8.31
N ASP A 47 4.15 -10.50 -8.15
CA ASP A 47 4.95 -10.46 -6.94
C ASP A 47 5.76 -9.16 -6.86
N ASP A 48 5.09 -8.05 -6.51
CA ASP A 48 5.81 -6.93 -5.90
C ASP A 48 6.40 -7.45 -4.58
N GLU A 49 7.73 -7.50 -4.47
CA GLU A 49 8.39 -7.89 -3.22
C GLU A 49 7.84 -7.06 -2.05
N ASN A 50 7.49 -7.74 -0.95
CA ASN A 50 7.07 -7.10 0.29
C ASN A 50 8.21 -6.23 0.83
N ILE A 51 8.17 -4.94 0.57
CA ILE A 51 9.18 -3.98 1.00
C ILE A 51 8.53 -3.09 2.07
N CYS A 52 8.97 -3.19 3.31
CA CYS A 52 8.60 -2.23 4.36
C CYS A 52 9.87 -1.78 5.08
N LYS A 53 10.26 -0.53 4.91
CA LYS A 53 11.55 -0.01 5.38
C LYS A 53 11.36 1.11 6.39
N LEU A 54 12.21 1.12 7.41
CA LEU A 54 12.39 2.26 8.29
C LEU A 54 13.06 3.41 7.51
N ARG A 55 12.54 4.62 7.67
CA ARG A 55 13.13 5.84 7.12
C ARG A 55 13.32 6.84 8.24
N HIS A 56 14.46 7.51 8.24
CA HIS A 56 14.74 8.62 9.12
C HIS A 56 14.37 9.92 8.41
N ARG A 57 13.57 10.75 9.07
CA ARG A 57 13.32 12.12 8.66
C ARG A 57 14.48 13.01 9.09
N ALA A 58 14.66 14.10 8.36
CA ALA A 58 15.62 15.12 8.75
C ALA A 58 15.30 15.62 10.18
N PRO A 59 16.31 15.83 11.04
CA PRO A 59 16.10 16.42 12.35
C PRO A 59 15.39 17.76 12.24
N SER A 60 14.46 18.02 13.15
CA SER A 60 13.71 19.27 13.17
C SER A 60 13.21 19.61 14.58
N ILE A 61 12.95 20.89 14.83
CA ILE A 61 12.24 21.32 16.04
C ILE A 61 10.77 20.90 15.92
N LEU A 62 10.31 20.10 16.87
CA LEU A 62 8.94 19.63 16.91
C LEU A 62 8.05 20.68 17.57
N LYS A 63 6.87 20.93 17.00
CA LYS A 63 5.87 21.86 17.54
C LYS A 63 4.67 21.10 18.09
N PHE A 64 4.27 21.44 19.30
CA PHE A 64 3.15 20.79 20.00
C PHE A 64 1.91 21.69 20.01
N PRO A 65 0.69 21.12 20.08
CA PRO A 65 -0.55 21.90 20.03
C PRO A 65 -0.72 22.92 21.17
N ASP A 66 -0.03 22.72 22.29
CA ASP A 66 -0.03 23.63 23.45
C ASP A 66 0.94 24.81 23.30
N GLY A 67 1.52 25.01 22.11
CA GLY A 67 2.44 26.10 21.82
C GLY A 67 3.87 25.86 22.31
N CYS A 68 4.17 24.66 22.81
CA CYS A 68 5.52 24.26 23.17
C CYS A 68 6.29 23.76 21.95
N GLU A 69 7.61 23.92 21.97
CA GLU A 69 8.51 23.38 20.95
C GLU A 69 9.60 22.53 21.60
N SER A 70 10.16 21.55 20.87
CA SER A 70 11.28 20.76 21.40
C SER A 70 12.50 21.65 21.64
N GLU A 71 13.23 21.39 22.72
CA GLU A 71 14.44 22.15 23.08
C GLU A 71 15.58 21.92 22.08
N SER A 72 15.63 20.73 21.48
CA SER A 72 16.61 20.34 20.47
C SER A 72 15.93 19.76 19.23
N GLU A 73 16.67 19.69 18.12
CA GLU A 73 16.19 19.01 16.91
C GLU A 73 16.07 17.51 17.15
N VAL A 74 14.91 16.96 16.81
CA VAL A 74 14.61 15.54 16.98
C VAL A 74 14.48 14.90 15.60
N SER A 75 15.17 13.77 15.38
CA SER A 75 14.99 12.94 14.19
C SER A 75 13.85 11.97 14.42
N LEU A 76 12.78 12.12 13.64
CA LEU A 76 11.66 11.20 13.64
C LEU A 76 11.89 10.07 12.64
N THR A 77 11.30 8.92 12.92
CA THR A 77 11.32 7.74 12.07
C THR A 77 9.93 7.47 11.49
N GLU A 78 9.86 6.91 10.29
CA GLU A 78 8.62 6.47 9.66
C GLU A 78 8.78 5.11 8.98
N CYS A 79 7.70 4.35 8.87
CA CYS A 79 7.63 3.16 8.03
C CYS A 79 7.08 3.51 6.65
N ARG A 80 7.80 3.12 5.59
CA ARG A 80 7.34 3.33 4.22
C ARG A 80 7.65 2.12 3.35
N GLY A 81 6.66 1.73 2.55
CA GLY A 81 6.83 0.65 1.58
C GLY A 81 5.51 0.06 1.06
N ASN A 82 5.63 -1.08 0.38
CA ASN A 82 4.52 -1.83 -0.20
C ASN A 82 4.38 -3.18 0.52
N CYS A 83 3.13 -3.58 0.76
CA CYS A 83 2.81 -4.86 1.37
C CYS A 83 1.67 -5.53 0.61
N GLU A 84 1.87 -6.81 0.35
CA GLU A 84 0.94 -7.71 -0.33
C GLU A 84 -0.45 -7.66 0.31
N SER A 85 -1.46 -7.43 -0.52
CA SER A 85 -2.87 -7.48 -0.12
C SER A 85 -3.69 -8.24 -1.15
N SER A 86 -4.54 -9.15 -0.69
CA SER A 86 -5.36 -10.01 -1.57
C SER A 86 -6.77 -10.23 -1.03
N THR A 87 -7.72 -10.46 -1.94
CA THR A 87 -9.12 -10.79 -1.62
C THR A 87 -9.61 -11.89 -2.54
N ILE A 88 -10.29 -12.89 -1.98
CA ILE A 88 -10.85 -14.01 -2.75
C ILE A 88 -12.36 -13.82 -2.88
N ALA A 89 -12.87 -13.95 -4.11
CA ALA A 89 -14.30 -13.93 -4.38
C ALA A 89 -15.00 -15.15 -3.73
N LYS A 90 -16.19 -14.94 -3.15
CA LYS A 90 -17.07 -16.05 -2.71
C LYS A 90 -18.48 -15.87 -3.24
N THR A 91 -19.25 -16.95 -3.15
CA THR A 91 -20.66 -16.98 -3.53
C THR A 91 -21.51 -16.05 -2.66
N LEU A 92 -22.48 -15.37 -3.27
CA LEU A 92 -23.49 -14.61 -2.53
C LEU A 92 -24.38 -15.57 -1.72
N PRO A 93 -24.85 -15.18 -0.51
CA PRO A 93 -24.82 -13.84 0.08
C PRO A 93 -23.57 -13.53 0.93
N GLU A 94 -22.59 -14.43 1.00
CA GLU A 94 -21.44 -14.31 1.91
C GLU A 94 -20.48 -13.16 1.55
N GLY A 95 -20.55 -12.64 0.32
CA GLY A 95 -19.71 -11.52 -0.13
C GLY A 95 -18.23 -11.91 -0.28
N TYR A 96 -17.32 -10.95 -0.18
CA TYR A 96 -15.87 -11.24 -0.18
C TYR A 96 -15.45 -11.88 1.14
N GLY A 97 -15.14 -13.18 1.13
CA GLY A 97 -15.02 -13.92 2.37
C GLY A 97 -13.61 -14.13 2.95
N SER A 98 -12.55 -13.57 2.36
CA SER A 98 -11.23 -13.45 3.01
C SER A 98 -10.45 -12.24 2.49
N LYS A 99 -10.24 -11.24 3.35
CA LYS A 99 -9.39 -10.08 3.06
C LYS A 99 -8.05 -10.26 3.78
N ASN A 100 -7.00 -10.57 3.03
CA ASN A 100 -5.64 -10.55 3.53
C ASN A 100 -5.04 -9.19 3.22
N CYS A 101 -5.30 -8.20 4.09
CA CYS A 101 -4.67 -6.90 3.98
C CYS A 101 -3.43 -6.83 4.87
N LYS A 102 -2.28 -6.53 4.27
CA LYS A 102 -1.06 -6.16 5.01
C LYS A 102 -0.72 -4.70 4.72
N CYS A 103 -0.31 -3.98 5.75
CA CYS A 103 0.18 -2.61 5.62
C CYS A 103 1.60 -2.53 6.16
N CYS A 104 2.42 -1.64 5.59
CA CYS A 104 3.73 -1.32 6.13
C CYS A 104 3.52 -0.48 7.40
N LYS A 105 3.87 -1.04 8.56
CA LYS A 105 3.61 -0.43 9.86
C LYS A 105 4.76 -0.70 10.84
N PRO A 106 4.81 0.01 11.97
CA PRO A 106 5.80 -0.25 13.01
C PRO A 106 5.65 -1.67 13.56
N SER A 107 6.77 -2.40 13.66
CA SER A 107 6.84 -3.69 14.35
C SER A 107 7.40 -3.56 15.76
N ASN A 108 8.25 -2.57 15.99
CA ASN A 108 8.82 -2.27 17.29
C ASN A 108 9.05 -0.76 17.43
N ASN A 109 8.84 -0.25 18.65
CA ASN A 109 9.02 1.14 18.99
C ASN A 109 9.74 1.27 20.33
N THR A 110 10.32 2.44 20.57
CA THR A 110 10.94 2.83 21.83
C THR A 110 10.45 4.19 22.27
N ILE A 111 10.19 4.34 23.57
CA ILE A 111 9.79 5.62 24.15
C ILE A 111 11.05 6.42 24.51
N VAL A 112 11.11 7.66 24.02
CA VAL A 112 12.19 8.61 24.32
C VAL A 112 11.59 9.87 24.93
N THR A 113 12.00 10.21 26.14
CA THR A 113 11.62 11.46 26.79
C THR A 113 12.46 12.61 26.25
N ILE A 114 11.80 13.67 25.76
CA ILE A 114 12.45 14.89 25.28
C ILE A 114 12.05 16.10 26.12
N ASN A 115 12.92 17.11 26.14
CA ASN A 115 12.63 18.39 26.76
C ASN A 115 11.91 19.32 25.79
N LEU A 116 10.92 20.04 26.33
CA LEU A 116 10.14 21.05 25.64
C LEU A 116 10.36 22.42 26.28
N ILE A 117 10.34 23.44 25.44
CA ILE A 117 10.32 24.85 25.82
C ILE A 117 8.96 25.43 25.43
N CYS A 118 8.23 25.92 26.41
CA CYS A 118 6.95 26.59 26.23
C CYS A 118 7.12 28.08 26.51
N LYS A 119 6.69 28.93 25.57
CA LYS A 119 6.76 30.39 25.72
C LYS A 119 5.34 30.95 25.89
N ASN A 120 5.03 31.46 27.08
CA ASN A 120 3.79 32.18 27.35
C ASN A 120 4.13 33.64 27.63
N GLY A 121 4.10 34.47 26.58
CA GLY A 121 4.55 35.86 26.66
C GLY A 121 6.04 35.93 27.01
N ASN A 122 6.37 36.49 28.17
CA ASN A 122 7.74 36.63 28.66
C ASN A 122 8.19 35.46 29.56
N GLU A 123 7.28 34.57 29.94
CA GLU A 123 7.59 33.43 30.80
C GLU A 123 7.98 32.21 29.96
N ILE A 124 9.11 31.60 30.32
CA ILE A 124 9.62 30.37 29.70
C ILE A 124 9.45 29.23 30.68
N THR A 125 8.63 28.24 30.32
CA THR A 125 8.44 27.02 31.10
C THR A 125 9.11 25.85 30.39
N ARG A 126 9.81 25.00 31.16
CA ARG A 126 10.35 23.73 30.66
C ARG A 126 9.41 22.59 31.04
N LYS A 127 9.13 21.72 30.08
CA LYS A 127 8.36 20.49 30.28
C LYS A 127 9.09 19.31 29.64
N THR A 128 8.61 18.11 29.89
CA THR A 128 9.06 16.91 29.18
C THR A 128 7.87 16.29 28.44
N ALA A 129 8.16 15.61 27.32
CA ALA A 129 7.19 14.81 26.61
C ALA A 129 7.82 13.49 26.16
N ASP A 130 7.02 12.44 26.18
CA ASP A 130 7.43 11.12 25.71
C ASP A 130 7.08 10.98 24.23
N LEU A 131 8.09 10.68 23.42
CA LEU A 131 7.94 10.39 22.00
C LEU A 131 8.05 8.89 21.76
N ASP A 132 7.10 8.37 20.98
CA ASP A 132 7.14 7.01 20.49
C ASP A 132 7.95 6.97 19.17
N ILE A 133 9.19 6.48 19.23
CA ILE A 133 10.11 6.41 18.09
C ILE A 133 10.09 4.99 17.53
N ILE A 134 9.85 4.87 16.22
CA ILE A 134 9.81 3.59 15.54
C ILE A 134 11.23 3.08 15.33
N THR A 135 11.54 1.88 15.81
CA THR A 135 12.85 1.25 15.64
C THR A 135 12.86 0.21 14.54
N GLU A 136 11.72 -0.40 14.25
CA GLU A 136 11.60 -1.43 13.22
C GLU A 136 10.25 -1.34 12.49
N CYS A 137 10.26 -1.73 11.21
CA CYS A 137 9.10 -1.73 10.34
C CYS A 137 8.88 -3.11 9.74
N GLY A 138 7.61 -3.48 9.55
CA GLY A 138 7.25 -4.74 8.91
C GLY A 138 5.89 -4.71 8.23
N CYS A 139 5.68 -5.63 7.29
CA CYS A 139 4.37 -5.88 6.71
C CYS A 139 3.51 -6.67 7.71
N GLY A 140 2.54 -6.00 8.33
CA GLY A 140 1.66 -6.62 9.30
C GLY A 140 0.20 -6.61 8.86
N ARG A 141 -0.55 -7.62 9.30
CA ARG A 141 -2.00 -7.71 9.03
C ARG A 141 -2.72 -6.51 9.64
N GLN A 142 -3.67 -5.97 8.89
CA GLN A 142 -4.59 -4.94 9.34
C GLN A 142 -5.96 -5.16 8.70
N ALA A 143 -7.04 -4.98 9.47
CA ALA A 143 -8.37 -5.07 8.92
C ALA A 143 -8.64 -3.87 7.99
N CYS A 144 -8.80 -4.14 6.69
CA CYS A 144 -9.38 -3.17 5.77
C CYS A 144 -10.88 -3.05 6.08
N VAL A 145 -11.25 -2.08 6.91
CA VAL A 145 -12.66 -1.80 7.19
C VAL A 145 -13.24 -1.03 6.00
N SER A 146 -13.96 -1.75 5.15
CA SER A 146 -14.90 -1.11 4.21
C SER A 146 -16.05 -0.56 5.05
N THR A 147 -15.93 0.69 5.50
CA THR A 147 -17.12 1.38 6.03
C THR A 147 -18.17 1.46 4.91
N PRO A 148 -19.48 1.53 5.19
CA PRO A 148 -20.50 1.72 4.15
C PRO A 148 -20.35 3.05 3.38
N SER A 149 -19.37 3.88 3.74
CA SER A 149 -18.89 4.99 2.95
C SER A 149 -17.86 4.50 1.92
N HIS A 150 -18.35 3.92 0.82
CA HIS A 150 -17.60 3.80 -0.44
C HIS A 150 -17.37 5.19 -1.10
N ALA A 151 -17.34 6.28 -0.33
CA ALA A 151 -17.37 7.65 -0.85
C ALA A 151 -16.20 7.96 -1.78
N ASN A 152 -15.11 7.19 -1.69
CA ASN A 152 -13.89 7.37 -2.48
C ASN A 152 -13.43 6.06 -3.16
N GLU A 153 -14.27 5.01 -3.20
CA GLU A 153 -13.95 3.79 -3.96
C GLU A 153 -14.49 3.94 -5.39
N GLU A 154 -13.58 4.06 -6.35
CA GLU A 154 -13.93 4.08 -7.77
C GLU A 154 -14.10 2.64 -8.27
N PHE A 155 -15.31 2.31 -8.69
CA PHE A 155 -15.56 1.03 -9.37
C PHE A 155 -15.42 1.28 -10.86
N VAL A 156 -14.59 0.49 -11.55
CA VAL A 156 -14.37 0.64 -12.99
C VAL A 156 -14.99 -0.56 -13.70
N ASN A 157 -15.76 -0.32 -14.77
CA ASN A 157 -16.33 -1.39 -15.58
C ASN A 157 -15.27 -2.02 -16.50
N GLN A 158 -15.66 -3.05 -17.26
CA GLN A 158 -14.77 -3.75 -18.21
C GLN A 158 -14.23 -2.85 -19.33
N ASN A 159 -14.82 -1.67 -19.53
CA ASN A 159 -14.43 -0.70 -20.55
C ASN A 159 -13.59 0.46 -19.97
N GLY A 160 -13.23 0.42 -18.68
CA GLY A 160 -12.46 1.48 -18.05
C GLY A 160 -13.28 2.67 -17.52
N GLU A 161 -14.62 2.59 -17.53
CA GLU A 161 -15.49 3.68 -17.10
C GLU A 161 -15.85 3.57 -15.61
N ILE A 162 -15.82 4.70 -14.90
CA ILE A 162 -16.19 4.79 -13.49
C ILE A 162 -17.70 4.56 -13.34
N MET A 163 -18.07 3.54 -12.55
CA MET A 163 -19.43 3.17 -12.20
C MET A 163 -19.83 3.75 -10.85
N GLU A 164 -20.88 4.56 -10.83
CA GLU A 164 -21.56 4.90 -9.57
C GLU A 164 -22.42 3.73 -9.08
N MET A 165 -22.10 3.17 -7.91
CA MET A 165 -23.01 2.25 -7.25
C MET A 165 -24.24 3.02 -6.75
N LYS A 166 -25.39 2.83 -7.41
CA LYS A 166 -26.69 3.35 -6.93
C LYS A 166 -26.98 2.78 -5.54
N LYS A 167 -26.94 3.63 -4.50
CA LYS A 167 -27.33 3.28 -3.13
C LYS A 167 -28.76 2.70 -3.15
N LYS A 168 -28.91 1.40 -2.88
CA LYS A 168 -30.22 0.78 -2.65
C LYS A 168 -30.85 1.41 -1.40
N ARG A 169 -31.83 2.29 -1.56
CA ARG A 169 -32.66 2.78 -0.45
C ARG A 169 -33.30 1.57 0.25
N ARG A 170 -32.90 1.28 1.49
CA ARG A 170 -33.64 0.37 2.37
C ARG A 170 -35.03 0.95 2.57
N ARG A 171 -36.06 0.38 1.92
CA ARG A 171 -37.45 0.67 2.25
C ARG A 171 -37.66 0.20 3.69
N ARG A 172 -37.84 1.11 4.65
CA ARG A 172 -38.34 0.75 5.97
C ARG A 172 -39.74 0.21 5.75
N ALA A 173 -39.93 -1.09 5.95
CA ALA A 173 -41.28 -1.64 6.10
C ALA A 173 -41.87 -0.98 7.35
N LEU A 174 -42.82 -0.06 7.15
CA LEU A 174 -43.68 0.39 8.24
C LEU A 174 -44.57 -0.80 8.57
N SER A 175 -44.18 -1.56 9.59
CA SER A 175 -45.06 -2.52 10.27
C SER A 175 -46.18 -1.74 10.96
N ARG A 176 -47.13 -1.21 10.18
CA ARG A 176 -48.48 -0.91 10.65
C ARG A 176 -49.32 -2.13 10.31
N LEU A 177 -49.50 -3.04 11.26
CA LEU A 177 -50.62 -3.97 11.31
C LEU A 177 -50.66 -4.57 12.72
N PHE A 178 -51.76 -4.26 13.41
CA PHE A 178 -52.25 -4.82 14.68
C PHE A 178 -51.67 -4.24 15.98
N ALA A 179 -52.17 -3.05 16.34
CA ALA A 179 -52.55 -2.80 17.72
C ALA A 179 -53.87 -3.56 17.98
N LEU A 180 -53.89 -4.45 18.96
CA LEU A 180 -55.11 -4.87 19.65
C LEU A 180 -54.98 -4.41 21.11
N PRO A 181 -55.97 -3.71 21.68
CA PRO A 181 -55.99 -3.37 23.11
C PRO A 181 -56.38 -4.61 23.96
N PRO A 182 -56.19 -4.55 25.30
CA PRO A 182 -56.32 -5.68 26.22
C PRO A 182 -57.72 -6.28 26.32
#